data_AF-A0A925IHL6-F1
#
_entry.id   AF-A0A925IHL6-F1
#
_cell.length_a   1.000
_cell.length_b   1.000
_cell.length_c   1.000
_cell.angle_alpha   90.00
_cell.angle_beta   90.00
_cell.angle_gamma   90.00
#
_symmetry.space_group_name_H-M   'P 1'
#
loop_
_entity.id
_entity.type
_entity.pdbx_description
1 polymer ?
#
loop_
_entity_poly.entity_id
_entity_poly.type
_entity_poly.pdbx_seq_one_letter_code
_entity_poly.pdbx_strand_id
1 'polypeptide(L)' 'DLITKAYEKTLDDRVVTYDFARQMEGATEVKTSEFATHIIGNMG' A
#
# COMPACT_ATOMS: atom_id res chain seq x y z
N ASP A 1 4.31 3.52 15.40
CA ASP A 1 5.17 4.35 14.52
C ASP A 1 5.68 3.63 13.29
N LEU A 2 6.50 2.58 13.41
CA LEU A 2 7.09 1.89 12.25
C LEU A 2 6.04 1.37 11.26
N ILE A 3 5.00 0.68 11.77
CA ILE A 3 3.88 0.19 10.95
C ILE A 3 3.13 1.34 10.28
N THR A 4 2.85 2.42 11.02
CA THR A 4 2.14 3.60 10.50
C THR A 4 2.92 4.24 9.35
N LYS A 5 4.22 4.47 9.53
CA LYS A 5 5.10 5.03 8.48
C LYS A 5 5.17 4.13 7.26
N ALA A 6 5.29 2.82 7.46
CA ALA A 6 5.32 1.86 6.37
C ALA A 6 3.99 1.80 5.59
N TYR A 7 2.87 1.91 6.31
CA TYR A 7 1.55 2.00 5.71
C TYR A 7 1.38 3.28 4.88
N GLU A 8 1.72 4.44 5.45
CA GLU A 8 1.69 5.74 4.74
C GLU A 8 2.55 5.70 3.47
N LYS A 9 3.78 5.19 3.57
CA LYS A 9 4.66 5.04 2.41
C LYS A 9 4.07 4.14 1.32
N THR A 10 3.42 3.04 1.72
CA THR A 10 2.77 2.13 0.76
C THR A 10 1.59 2.79 0.05
N LEU A 11 0.86 3.68 0.73
CA LEU A 11 -0.16 4.52 0.10
C LEU A 11 0.44 5.55 -0.86
N ASP A 12 1.55 6.19 -0.50
CA ASP A 12 2.27 7.14 -1.36
C ASP A 12 2.81 6.48 -2.64
N ASP A 13 3.27 5.23 -2.53
CA ASP A 13 3.68 4.38 -3.66
C ASP A 13 2.49 3.99 -4.58
N ARG A 14 1.25 4.30 -4.15
CA ARG A 14 -0.02 3.95 -4.81
C ARG A 14 -0.18 2.46 -5.06
N VAL A 15 0.44 1.62 -4.25
CA VAL A 15 0.26 0.16 -4.25
C VAL A 15 -0.81 -0.17 -3.23
N VAL A 16 -2.04 -0.44 -3.68
CA VAL A 16 -3.22 -0.49 -2.80
C VAL A 16 -4.20 -1.58 -3.21
N THR A 17 -5.11 -1.95 -2.32
CA THR A 17 -6.22 -2.86 -2.65
C THR A 17 -7.32 -2.16 -3.47
N TYR A 18 -8.20 -2.95 -4.09
CA TYR A 18 -9.27 -2.49 -4.99
C TYR A 18 -10.11 -1.32 -4.45
N ASP A 19 -10.40 -1.33 -3.14
CA ASP A 19 -11.22 -0.31 -2.48
C ASP A 19 -10.64 1.10 -2.60
N PHE A 20 -9.31 1.24 -2.57
CA PHE A 20 -8.58 2.48 -2.82
C PHE A 20 -8.32 2.70 -4.30
N ALA A 21 -7.91 1.65 -5.03
CA ALA A 21 -7.50 1.76 -6.43
C ALA A 21 -8.59 2.39 -7.31
N ARG A 22 -9.87 2.04 -7.08
CA ARG A 22 -11.01 2.61 -7.82
C ARG A 22 -11.22 4.11 -7.62
N GLN A 23 -10.56 4.73 -6.64
CA GLN A 23 -10.64 6.15 -6.32
C GLN A 23 -9.34 6.90 -6.62
N MET A 24 -8.32 6.23 -7.16
CA MET A 24 -6.97 6.76 -7.35
C MET A 24 -6.51 6.59 -8.79
N GLU A 25 -6.16 7.68 -9.46
CA GLU A 25 -5.57 7.63 -10.79
C GLU A 25 -4.13 7.08 -10.73
N GLY A 26 -3.83 6.09 -11.57
CA GLY A 26 -2.51 5.47 -11.66
C GLY A 26 -2.15 4.58 -10.47
N ALA A 27 -3.13 4.11 -9.69
CA ALA A 27 -2.89 3.13 -8.64
C ALA A 27 -2.55 1.74 -9.21
N THR A 28 -1.67 1.03 -8.50
CA THR A 28 -1.42 -0.39 -8.73
C THR A 28 -2.31 -1.18 -7.77
N GLU A 29 -3.36 -1.80 -8.32
CA GLU A 29 -4.25 -2.67 -7.56
C GLU A 29 -3.56 -4.00 -7.24
N VAL A 30 -3.52 -4.38 -5.96
CA VAL A 30 -2.93 -5.64 -5.48
C VAL A 30 -3.86 -6.38 -4.52
N LYS A 31 -3.61 -7.67 -4.28
CA LYS A 31 -4.35 -8.45 -3.27
C LYS A 31 -3.96 -8.04 -1.85
N THR A 32 -4.81 -8.35 -0.88
CA THR A 32 -4.56 -8.04 0.54
C THR A 32 -3.22 -8.57 1.05
N SER A 33 -2.83 -9.79 0.66
CA SER A 33 -1.55 -10.39 1.05
C SER A 33 -0.35 -9.68 0.42
N GLU A 34 -0.49 -9.20 -0.81
CA GLU A 34 0.55 -8.44 -1.53
C GLU A 34 0.69 -7.04 -0.93
N PHE A 35 -0.43 -6.37 -0.63
CA PHE A 35 -0.44 -5.11 0.10
C PHE A 35 0.27 -5.23 1.46
N ALA A 36 -0.03 -6.28 2.23
CA ALA A 36 0.68 -6.55 3.49
C ALA A 36 2.18 -6.81 3.28
N THR A 37 2.55 -7.51 2.20
CA THR A 37 3.95 -7.75 1.83
C THR A 37 4.67 -6.43 1.53
N HIS A 38 4.03 -5.51 0.82
CA HIS A 38 4.57 -4.18 0.55
C HIS A 38 4.74 -3.34 1.83
N ILE A 39 3.77 -3.37 2.74
CA ILE A 39 3.90 -2.70 4.05
C ILE A 39 5.10 -3.26 4.80
N ILE A 40 5.27 -4.58 4.89
CA ILE A 40 6.41 -5.22 5.56
C ILE A 40 7.74 -4.80 4.89
N GLY A 41 7.80 -4.73 3.57
CA GLY A 41 8.98 -4.25 2.84
C GLY A 41 9.34 -2.79 3.13
N ASN A 42 8.34 -1.97 3.49
CA ASN A 42 8.49 -0.56 3.83
C ASN A 42 8.76 -0.30 5.33
N MET A 43 8.92 -1.33 6.15
CA MET A 43 9.20 -1.22 7.60
C MET A 43 10.66 -0.89 7.97
N GLY A 44 11.51 -0.54 7.00
CA GLY A 44 12.94 -0.27 7.17
C GLY A 44 13.35 1.18 6.97
#